data_AF-A0A7V5JGS5-F1
#
_entry.id   AF-A0A7V5JGS5-F1
#
_cell.length_a   1.000
_cell.length_b   1.000
_cell.length_c   1.000
_cell.angle_alpha   90.00
_cell.angle_beta   90.00
_cell.angle_gamma   90.00
#
_symmetry.space_group_name_H-M   'P 1'
#
loop_
_entity.id
_entity.type
_entity.pdbx_description
1 polymer ?
#
loop_
_entity_poly.entity_id
_entity_poly.type
_entity_poly.pdbx_seq_one_letter_code
_entity_poly.pdbx_strand_id
1 'polypeptide(L)' 'MNQSVSREIHGTEVRARPVFRKGAQPAYWTAIIGDRTLGRTFDSPSDVFRYAERALQETSRQ' A
#
# COMPACT_ATOMS: atom_id res chain seq x y z
N MET A 1 13.24 -12.08 4.81
CA MET A 1 12.96 -10.71 5.28
C MET A 1 11.59 -10.29 4.76
N ASN A 2 10.58 -10.23 5.62
CA ASN A 2 9.20 -9.87 5.27
C ASN A 2 8.95 -8.39 5.60
N GLN A 3 9.80 -7.50 5.09
CA GLN A 3 9.72 -6.09 5.45
C GLN A 3 8.61 -5.40 4.65
N SER A 4 7.73 -4.70 5.37
CA SER A 4 6.80 -3.77 4.75
C SER A 4 7.60 -2.62 4.15
N VAL A 5 7.15 -2.09 3.02
CA VAL A 5 7.81 -0.96 2.35
C VAL A 5 6.96 0.27 2.60
N SER A 6 7.54 1.33 3.16
CA SER A 6 6.86 2.60 3.38
C SER A 6 7.37 3.67 2.42
N ARG A 7 6.49 4.60 2.06
CA ARG A 7 6.79 5.78 1.25
C ARG A 7 5.86 6.91 1.66
N GLU A 8 6.40 8.12 1.78
CA GLU A 8 5.57 9.32 1.92
C GLU A 8 5.05 9.76 0.54
N ILE A 9 3.75 9.96 0.44
CA ILE A 9 3.06 10.43 -0.77
C ILE A 9 2.17 11.59 -0.36
N HIS A 10 2.42 12.79 -0.92
CA HIS A 10 1.64 14.00 -0.64
C HIS A 10 1.51 14.31 0.87
N GLY A 11 2.59 14.14 1.63
CA GLY A 11 2.60 14.33 3.09
C GLY A 11 1.85 13.27 3.89
N THR A 12 1.35 12.22 3.24
CA THR A 12 0.71 11.07 3.89
C THR A 12 1.63 9.86 3.82
N GLU A 13 1.85 9.20 4.95
CA GLU A 13 2.61 7.96 4.97
C GLU A 13 1.79 6.83 4.33
N VAL A 14 2.39 6.13 3.36
CA VAL A 14 1.80 4.95 2.71
C VAL A 14 2.68 3.76 3.00
N ARG A 15 2.11 2.69 3.56
CA ARG A 15 2.80 1.42 3.83
C ARG A 15 2.23 0.30 2.97
N ALA A 16 3.08 -0.35 2.20
CA ALA A 16 2.80 -1.59 1.48
C ALA A 16 3.24 -2.78 2.34
N ARG A 17 2.28 -3.60 2.78
CA ARG A 17 2.53 -4.76 3.63
C ARG A 17 2.33 -6.07 2.86
N PRO A 18 3.34 -6.94 2.77
CA PRO A 18 3.19 -8.25 2.14
C PRO A 18 2.37 -9.19 3.02
N VAL A 19 1.49 -9.97 2.41
CA VAL A 19 0.69 -11.01 3.07
C VAL A 19 1.05 -12.36 2.47
N PHE A 20 1.42 -13.31 3.32
CA PHE A 20 1.89 -14.64 2.91
C PHE A 20 0.81 -15.69 3.20
N ARG A 21 0.44 -16.49 2.19
CA ARG A 21 -0.49 -17.63 2.33
C ARG A 21 0.20 -18.95 1.98
N LYS A 22 1.32 -19.22 2.67
CA LYS A 22 2.27 -20.34 2.49
C LYS A 22 3.28 -20.08 1.36
N GLY A 23 4.56 -20.21 1.68
CA GLY A 23 5.68 -19.96 0.76
C GLY A 23 6.55 -18.76 1.16
N ALA A 24 7.68 -18.60 0.46
CA ALA A 24 8.65 -17.52 0.69
C ALA A 24 8.30 -16.20 -0.03
N GLN A 25 7.30 -16.22 -0.93
CA GLN A 25 6.84 -15.06 -1.67
C GLN A 25 5.50 -14.55 -1.11
N PRO A 26 5.24 -13.24 -1.13
CA PRO A 26 3.94 -12.69 -0.78
C PRO A 26 2.87 -13.26 -1.72
N ALA A 27 1.74 -13.68 -1.16
CA ALA A 27 0.56 -14.04 -1.96
C ALA A 27 -0.15 -12.78 -2.49
N TYR A 28 -0.11 -11.69 -1.73
CA TYR A 28 -0.59 -10.37 -2.13
C TYR A 28 -0.01 -9.30 -1.22
N TRP A 29 -0.24 -8.05 -1.59
CA TRP A 29 0.12 -6.86 -0.84
C TRP A 29 -1.14 -6.13 -0.39
N THR A 30 -1.03 -5.48 0.76
CA THR A 30 -2.08 -4.61 1.32
C THR A 30 -1.52 -3.22 1.50
N ALA A 31 -2.39 -2.22 1.39
CA ALA A 31 -2.03 -0.82 1.53
C ALA A 31 -2.57 -0.26 2.85
N ILE A 32 -1.73 0.51 3.53
CA ILE A 32 -2.11 1.34 4.67
C ILE A 32 -1.79 2.78 4.26
N ILE A 33 -2.77 3.67 4.26
CA ILE A 33 -2.63 5.09 3.91
C ILE A 33 -2.95 5.89 5.18
N GLY A 34 -1.95 6.56 5.75
CA GLY A 34 -2.02 7.10 7.10
C GLY A 34 -2.35 5.99 8.09
N ASP A 35 -3.46 6.15 8.81
CA ASP A 35 -3.97 5.15 9.76
C ASP A 35 -5.00 4.17 9.15
N ARG A 36 -5.34 4.34 7.87
CA ARG A 36 -6.40 3.56 7.22
C ARG A 36 -5.82 2.39 6.42
N THR A 37 -6.18 1.17 6.82
CA THR A 37 -5.94 -0.02 5.98
C THR A 37 -6.98 -0.09 4.86
N LEU A 38 -6.53 -0.28 3.62
CA LEU A 38 -7.42 -0.49 2.49
C LEU A 38 -7.90 -1.95 2.43
N GLY A 39 -9.19 -2.14 2.16
CA GLY A 39 -9.79 -3.46 1.91
C GLY A 39 -9.47 -4.05 0.52
N ARG A 40 -8.45 -3.52 -0.17
CA ARG A 40 -8.01 -3.95 -1.49
C ARG A 40 -6.67 -4.67 -1.40
N THR A 41 -6.51 -5.70 -2.22
CA THR A 41 -5.25 -6.44 -2.39
C THR A 41 -4.54 -6.02 -3.68
N PHE A 42 -3.21 -6.15 -3.70
CA PHE A 42 -2.35 -5.77 -4.82
C PHE A 42 -1.33 -6.87 -5.10
N ASP A 43 -0.86 -6.99 -6.35
CA ASP A 43 0.14 -7.99 -6.73
C ASP A 43 1.57 -7.54 -6.37
N SER A 44 1.80 -6.22 -6.27
CA SER A 44 3.12 -5.64 -5.99
C SER A 44 3.05 -4.43 -5.05
N PRO A 45 4.16 -4.08 -4.37
CA PRO A 45 4.22 -2.83 -3.59
C PRO A 45 4.15 -1.59 -4.48
N SER A 46 4.63 -1.66 -5.73
CA SER A 46 4.54 -0.55 -6.68
C SER A 46 3.08 -0.20 -7.03
N ASP A 47 2.20 -1.20 -7.13
CA ASP A 47 0.78 -0.98 -7.37
C ASP A 47 0.08 -0.34 -6.17
N VAL A 48 0.51 -0.67 -4.94
CA VAL A 48 0.06 0.02 -3.71
C VAL A 48 0.35 1.52 -3.81
N PHE A 49 1.60 1.89 -4.14
CA PHE A 49 1.99 3.30 -4.20
C PHE A 49 1.29 4.05 -5.34
N ARG A 50 1.17 3.44 -6.52
CA ARG A 50 0.44 4.04 -7.65
C ARG A 50 -1.04 4.27 -7.31
N TYR A 51 -1.66 3.34 -6.59
CA TYR A 51 -3.03 3.51 -6.12
C TYR A 51 -3.13 4.66 -5.12
N ALA A 52 -2.25 4.68 -4.11
CA ALA A 52 -2.27 5.71 -3.08
C ALA A 52 -2.04 7.12 -3.65
N GLU A 53 -1.16 7.27 -4.65
CA GLU A 53 -0.93 8.54 -5.34
C GLU A 53 -2.23 9.08 -5.97
N ARG A 54 -3.00 8.24 -6.65
CA ARG A 54 -4.31 8.63 -7.22
C ARG A 54 -5.33 8.95 -6.14
N ALA A 55 -5.47 8.09 -5.13
CA ALA A 55 -6.45 8.27 -4.06
C ALA A 55 -6.21 9.56 -3.27
N LEU A 56 -4.95 9.92 -3.02
CA LEU A 56 -4.58 11.16 -2.33
C LEU A 56 -4.76 12.40 -3.22
N GLN A 57 -4.58 12.29 -4.55
CA GLN A 57 -4.93 13.36 -5.49
C GLN A 57 -6.44 13.65 -5.50
N GLU A 58 -7.26 12.61 -5.48
CA GLU A 58 -8.73 12.74 -5.46
C GLU A 58 -9.23 13.36 -4.15
N THR A 59 -8.62 12.97 -3.02
CA THR A 59 -8.98 13.52 -1.69
C THR A 59 -8.65 15.01 -1.57
N SER A 60 -7.63 15.49 -2.28
CA SER A 60 -7.22 16.91 -2.28
C SER A 60 -8.12 17.81 -3.14
N ARG A 61 -9.06 17.24 -3.91
CA ARG A 61 -9.99 17.97 -4.80
C ARG A 61 -11.40 18.13 -4.21
N GLN A 62 -11.63 17.70 -2.98
CA GLN A 62 -12.89 17.88 -2.25
C GLN A 62 -12.72 18.92 -1.16
#